data_AF-A0A3R0CDP1-F1
#
_entry.id   AF-A0A3R0CDP1-F1
#
_cell.length_a   1.000
_cell.length_b   1.000
_cell.length_c   1.000
_cell.angle_alpha   90.00
_cell.angle_beta   90.00
_cell.angle_gamma   90.00
#
_symmetry.space_group_name_H-M   'P 1'
#
loop_
_entity.id
_entity.type
_entity.pdbx_description
1 polymer ?
#
loop_
_entity_poly.entity_id
_entity_poly.type
_entity_poly.pdbx_seq_one_letter_code
_entity_poly.pdbx_strand_id
1 'polypeptide(L)'
;MKQTFKIIDYTERYKSIMQFNKNKNIPIHRWYPFVEGYSKEFIQGILDELDYTPECVLEPFSGSGTTPVEMQDKGIKCISFEVSPFMHLLSTVKLRRDYNDNDFLNFVYEIESSLNEPKRNIRKIEPLPFGDTVVKNDKVKKWNFNDPVMNALLDIKNAISRVDDKKYQQLFNIALASILLDVSNVFRNGKCLSYKKDW
;
A
#
# COMPACT_ATOMS: atom_id res chain seq x y z
N MET A 1 -32.07 32.65 -6.42
CA MET A 1 -32.23 31.77 -7.60
C MET A 1 -31.76 30.37 -7.20
N LYS A 2 -32.57 29.33 -7.37
CA LYS A 2 -32.09 27.94 -7.19
C LYS A 2 -31.22 27.61 -8.38
N GLN A 3 -29.91 27.46 -8.16
CA GLN A 3 -29.00 26.97 -9.19
C GLN A 3 -29.33 25.50 -9.45
N THR A 4 -29.86 25.20 -10.62
CA THR A 4 -30.14 23.83 -11.05
C THR A 4 -28.88 23.23 -11.64
N PHE A 5 -28.30 22.24 -10.97
CA PHE A 5 -27.17 21.48 -11.47
C PHE A 5 -27.66 20.40 -12.45
N LYS A 6 -27.02 20.29 -13.61
CA LYS A 6 -27.29 19.22 -14.57
C LYS A 6 -26.69 17.93 -14.03
N ILE A 7 -27.53 16.92 -13.79
CA ILE A 7 -27.06 15.57 -13.47
C ILE A 7 -26.71 14.88 -14.80
N ILE A 8 -25.50 14.36 -14.90
CA ILE A 8 -25.01 13.57 -16.03
C ILE A 8 -24.72 12.17 -15.49
N ASP A 9 -25.24 11.14 -16.17
CA ASP A 9 -24.98 9.74 -15.82
C ASP A 9 -23.75 9.21 -16.57
N TYR A 10 -22.67 8.96 -15.84
CA TYR A 10 -21.44 8.38 -16.37
C TYR A 10 -21.23 6.92 -15.95
N THR A 11 -22.28 6.23 -15.49
CA THR A 11 -22.17 4.85 -14.99
C THR A 11 -21.49 3.93 -16.00
N GLU A 12 -21.94 3.91 -17.25
CA GLU A 12 -21.36 3.03 -18.28
C GLU A 12 -19.92 3.42 -18.65
N ARG A 13 -19.58 4.72 -18.61
CA ARG A 13 -18.22 5.22 -18.86
C ARG A 13 -17.24 4.78 -17.76
N TYR A 14 -17.66 4.89 -16.50
CA TYR A 14 -16.76 4.76 -15.35
C TYR A 14 -16.77 3.42 -14.64
N LYS A 15 -17.82 2.60 -14.78
CA LYS A 15 -17.97 1.32 -14.09
C LYS A 15 -16.73 0.42 -14.18
N SER A 16 -16.04 0.38 -15.31
CA SER A 16 -14.86 -0.48 -15.50
C SER A 16 -13.54 0.07 -14.93
N ILE A 17 -13.47 1.39 -14.68
CA ILE A 17 -12.27 2.11 -14.24
C ILE A 17 -12.40 2.68 -12.81
N MET A 18 -13.60 2.74 -12.27
CA MET A 18 -13.88 3.05 -10.87
C MET A 18 -13.62 1.84 -9.95
N GLN A 19 -12.52 1.14 -10.22
CA GLN A 19 -12.02 -0.03 -9.49
C GLN A 19 -10.51 -0.15 -9.69
N PHE A 20 -9.80 -0.63 -8.67
CA PHE A 20 -8.33 -0.68 -8.69
C PHE A 20 -7.74 -1.72 -9.64
N ASN A 21 -8.54 -2.62 -10.22
CA ASN A 21 -8.02 -3.78 -10.95
C ASN A 21 -7.02 -3.42 -12.06
N LYS A 22 -7.23 -2.31 -12.77
CA LYS A 22 -6.31 -1.86 -13.83
C LYS A 22 -4.96 -1.36 -13.28
N ASN A 23 -4.91 -0.89 -12.04
CA ASN A 23 -3.70 -0.39 -11.38
C ASN A 23 -2.75 -1.49 -10.88
N LYS A 24 -3.19 -2.76 -10.85
CA LYS A 24 -2.40 -3.89 -10.32
C LYS A 24 -1.08 -4.12 -11.05
N ASN A 25 -0.98 -3.69 -12.31
CA ASN A 25 0.23 -3.87 -13.14
C ASN A 25 0.92 -2.55 -13.50
N ILE A 26 0.43 -1.43 -12.99
CA ILE A 26 0.95 -0.11 -13.35
C ILE A 26 2.10 0.26 -12.38
N PRO A 27 3.24 0.77 -12.87
CA PRO A 27 4.32 1.25 -12.02
C PRO A 27 3.82 2.20 -10.93
N ILE A 28 4.45 2.13 -9.75
CA ILE A 28 4.08 2.89 -8.53
C ILE A 28 2.72 2.49 -7.95
N HIS A 29 1.64 2.48 -8.75
CA HIS A 29 0.31 2.09 -8.29
C HIS A 29 0.28 0.66 -7.75
N ARG A 30 0.97 -0.27 -8.42
CA ARG A 30 1.04 -1.69 -8.04
C ARG A 30 1.73 -1.98 -6.71
N TRP A 31 2.41 -1.01 -6.08
CA TRP A 31 3.18 -1.23 -4.83
C TRP A 31 2.32 -1.78 -3.69
N TYR A 32 1.01 -1.48 -3.69
CA TYR A 32 0.08 -2.11 -2.76
C TYR A 32 -1.33 -2.14 -3.38
N PRO A 33 -1.89 -3.33 -3.69
CA PRO A 33 -3.24 -3.43 -4.21
C PRO A 33 -4.28 -2.99 -3.17
N PHE A 34 -5.21 -2.11 -3.53
CA PHE A 34 -6.25 -1.62 -2.63
C PHE A 34 -7.64 -1.84 -3.23
N VAL A 35 -8.53 -2.55 -2.54
CA VAL A 35 -9.81 -3.02 -3.13
C VAL A 35 -10.78 -1.85 -3.34
N GLU A 36 -10.73 -0.87 -2.45
CA GLU A 36 -11.57 0.32 -2.43
C GLU A 36 -10.99 1.46 -3.29
N GLY A 37 -9.83 1.25 -3.92
CA GLY A 37 -9.23 2.22 -4.83
C GLY A 37 -9.87 2.20 -6.22
N TYR A 38 -9.67 3.28 -6.96
CA TYR A 38 -10.00 3.41 -8.39
C TYR A 38 -8.73 3.36 -9.25
N SER A 39 -8.89 3.21 -10.56
CA SER A 39 -7.77 3.15 -11.48
C SER A 39 -7.25 4.54 -11.88
N LYS A 40 -6.03 4.64 -12.39
CA LYS A 40 -5.50 5.90 -12.91
C LYS A 40 -6.33 6.46 -14.07
N GLU A 41 -6.93 5.58 -14.87
CA GLU A 41 -7.79 5.97 -16.00
C GLU A 41 -9.05 6.70 -15.54
N PHE A 42 -9.55 6.42 -14.33
CA PHE A 42 -10.66 7.19 -13.76
C PHE A 42 -10.28 8.66 -13.58
N ILE A 43 -9.09 8.92 -13.02
CA ILE A 43 -8.58 10.27 -12.82
C ILE A 43 -8.28 10.96 -14.15
N GLN A 44 -7.71 10.23 -15.12
CA GLN A 44 -7.55 10.74 -16.49
C GLN A 44 -8.90 11.13 -17.10
N GLY A 45 -9.92 10.28 -16.96
CA GLY A 45 -11.25 10.53 -17.48
C GLY A 45 -11.90 11.80 -16.91
N ILE A 46 -11.74 12.05 -15.60
CA ILE A 46 -12.21 13.28 -14.97
C ILE A 46 -11.49 14.50 -15.53
N LEU A 47 -10.16 14.44 -15.70
CA LEU A 47 -9.41 15.55 -16.27
C LEU A 47 -9.80 15.82 -17.73
N ASP A 48 -10.06 14.78 -18.52
CA ASP A 48 -10.46 14.89 -19.92
C ASP A 48 -11.87 15.51 -20.10
N GLU A 49 -12.67 15.55 -19.04
CA GLU A 49 -13.97 16.24 -19.05
C GLU A 49 -13.85 17.75 -18.83
N LEU A 50 -12.71 18.22 -18.31
CA LEU A 50 -12.46 19.63 -18.11
C LEU A 50 -11.99 20.26 -19.41
N ASP A 51 -12.54 21.41 -19.75
CA ASP A 51 -12.07 22.27 -20.85
C ASP A 51 -10.84 23.11 -20.46
N TYR A 52 -10.31 22.90 -19.25
CA TYR A 52 -9.13 23.55 -18.71
C TYR A 52 -8.24 22.55 -17.94
N THR A 53 -6.97 22.92 -17.76
CA THR A 53 -6.07 22.20 -16.83
C THR A 53 -6.20 22.84 -15.44
N PRO A 54 -6.59 22.09 -14.40
CA PRO A 54 -6.72 22.65 -13.06
C PRO A 54 -5.36 23.06 -12.50
N GLU A 55 -5.30 24.23 -11.87
CA GLU A 55 -4.08 24.68 -11.18
C GLU A 55 -3.81 23.88 -9.90
N CYS A 56 -4.87 23.42 -9.24
CA CYS A 56 -4.82 22.70 -7.98
C CYS A 56 -5.99 21.72 -7.85
N VAL A 57 -5.70 20.51 -7.39
CA VAL A 57 -6.68 19.47 -7.06
C VAL A 57 -6.69 19.22 -5.55
N LEU A 58 -7.89 19.08 -4.99
CA LEU A 58 -8.09 18.69 -3.60
C LEU A 58 -8.66 17.26 -3.55
N GLU A 59 -7.93 16.35 -2.91
CA GLU A 59 -8.35 14.96 -2.68
C GLU A 59 -8.51 14.71 -1.18
N PRO A 60 -9.71 14.84 -0.62
CA PRO A 60 -9.92 14.69 0.82
C PRO A 60 -9.82 13.23 1.33
N PHE A 61 -9.88 12.23 0.44
CA PHE A 61 -9.89 10.80 0.80
C PHE A 61 -8.98 9.99 -0.13
N SER A 62 -7.68 10.24 -0.04
CA SER A 62 -6.72 9.78 -1.06
C SER A 62 -6.49 8.28 -1.10
N GLY A 63 -6.82 7.54 -0.03
CA GLY A 63 -6.71 6.10 0.02
C GLY A 63 -5.31 5.64 -0.37
N SER A 64 -5.21 4.87 -1.46
CA SER A 64 -3.93 4.35 -1.97
C SER A 64 -3.05 5.39 -2.71
N GLY A 65 -3.49 6.65 -2.77
CA GLY A 65 -2.76 7.76 -3.36
C GLY A 65 -2.90 7.91 -4.88
N THR A 66 -3.95 7.36 -5.50
CA THR A 66 -4.08 7.36 -6.97
C THR A 66 -4.19 8.78 -7.55
N THR A 67 -5.09 9.63 -7.03
CA THR A 67 -5.19 11.04 -7.45
C THR A 67 -3.88 11.80 -7.28
N PRO A 68 -3.26 11.89 -6.08
CA PRO A 68 -2.05 12.70 -5.93
C PRO A 68 -0.88 12.20 -6.77
N VAL A 69 -0.73 10.88 -6.99
CA VAL A 69 0.32 10.34 -7.87
C VAL A 69 0.08 10.77 -9.32
N GLU A 70 -1.14 10.65 -9.83
CA GLU A 70 -1.45 11.05 -11.22
C GLU A 70 -1.35 12.57 -11.41
N MET A 71 -1.71 13.38 -10.39
CA MET A 71 -1.52 14.82 -10.45
C MET A 71 -0.02 15.19 -10.48
N GLN A 72 0.80 14.53 -9.64
CA GLN A 72 2.24 14.73 -9.65
C GLN A 72 2.86 14.40 -11.01
N ASP A 73 2.48 13.28 -11.62
CA ASP A 73 2.97 12.87 -12.94
C ASP A 73 2.54 13.84 -14.06
N LYS A 74 1.46 14.59 -13.86
CA LYS A 74 0.96 15.63 -14.78
C LYS A 74 1.49 17.03 -14.47
N GLY A 75 2.29 17.21 -13.42
CA GLY A 75 2.74 18.53 -12.97
C GLY A 75 1.62 19.41 -12.41
N ILE A 76 0.49 18.81 -11.99
CA ILE A 76 -0.64 19.51 -11.39
C ILE A 76 -0.48 19.50 -9.87
N LYS A 77 -0.66 20.65 -9.23
CA LYS A 77 -0.61 20.72 -7.76
C LYS A 77 -1.76 19.90 -7.17
N CYS A 78 -1.46 19.07 -6.18
CA CYS A 78 -2.48 18.29 -5.48
C CYS A 78 -2.28 18.39 -3.96
N ILE A 79 -3.37 18.67 -3.26
CA ILE A 79 -3.44 18.63 -1.80
C ILE A 79 -4.32 17.45 -1.44
N SER A 80 -3.76 16.46 -0.76
CA SER A 80 -4.47 15.21 -0.46
C SER A 80 -4.44 14.86 1.02
N PHE A 81 -5.55 14.35 1.54
CA PHE A 81 -5.72 13.94 2.93
C PHE A 81 -6.03 12.44 3.03
N GLU A 82 -5.54 11.80 4.08
CA GLU A 82 -5.84 10.40 4.42
C GLU A 82 -5.73 10.23 5.93
N VAL A 83 -6.71 9.57 6.54
CA VAL A 83 -6.81 9.39 7.99
C VAL A 83 -6.08 8.14 8.46
N SER A 84 -6.07 7.08 7.64
CA SER A 84 -5.38 5.84 7.95
C SER A 84 -3.86 6.07 7.90
N PRO A 85 -3.12 5.89 9.02
CA PRO A 85 -1.67 6.11 9.03
C PRO A 85 -0.90 5.27 8.00
N PHE A 86 -1.34 4.02 7.76
CA PHE A 86 -0.71 3.13 6.78
C PHE A 86 -0.93 3.62 5.34
N MET A 87 -2.17 3.89 4.97
CA MET A 87 -2.52 4.42 3.64
C MET A 87 -1.86 5.78 3.36
N HIS A 88 -1.78 6.65 4.38
CA HIS A 88 -1.02 7.89 4.30
C HIS A 88 0.47 7.62 3.99
N LEU A 89 1.11 6.73 4.74
CA LEU A 89 2.51 6.34 4.50
C LEU A 89 2.70 5.78 3.08
N LEU A 90 1.81 4.89 2.63
CA LEU A 90 1.82 4.33 1.28
C LEU A 90 1.79 5.43 0.22
N SER A 91 0.86 6.38 0.34
CA SER A 91 0.75 7.51 -0.60
C SER A 91 2.00 8.39 -0.57
N THR A 92 2.52 8.73 0.61
CA THR A 92 3.74 9.54 0.77
C THR A 92 4.96 8.86 0.14
N VAL A 93 5.12 7.55 0.33
CA VAL A 93 6.19 6.76 -0.28
C VAL A 93 6.08 6.75 -1.82
N LYS A 94 4.87 6.59 -2.37
CA LYS A 94 4.62 6.64 -3.82
C LYS A 94 4.90 8.02 -4.45
N LEU A 95 4.71 9.08 -3.69
CA LEU A 95 4.89 10.48 -4.14
C LEU A 95 6.35 10.95 -4.10
N ARG A 96 7.26 10.15 -3.53
CA ARG A 96 8.68 10.50 -3.51
C ARG A 96 9.30 10.33 -4.90
N ARG A 97 10.27 11.19 -5.19
CA ARG A 97 11.04 11.21 -6.46
C ARG A 97 12.55 11.30 -6.24
N ASP A 98 12.97 11.38 -4.99
CA ASP A 98 14.35 11.53 -4.50
C ASP A 98 14.93 10.20 -4.00
N TYR A 99 14.48 9.08 -4.59
CA TYR A 99 15.17 7.80 -4.43
C TYR A 99 16.40 7.76 -5.33
N ASN A 100 17.51 7.31 -4.75
CA ASN A 100 18.79 7.05 -5.43
C ASN A 100 19.03 5.53 -5.50
N ASP A 101 19.49 5.07 -6.66
CA ASP A 101 19.71 3.64 -6.92
C ASP A 101 20.86 3.05 -6.10
N ASN A 102 21.95 3.80 -5.89
CA ASN A 102 23.09 3.33 -5.10
C ASN A 102 22.71 3.16 -3.63
N ASP A 103 22.05 4.16 -3.05
CA ASP A 103 21.55 4.08 -1.68
C ASP A 103 20.55 2.93 -1.53
N PHE A 104 19.64 2.76 -2.50
CA PHE A 104 18.69 1.65 -2.50
C PHE A 104 19.40 0.29 -2.45
N LEU A 105 20.37 0.06 -3.34
CA LEU A 105 21.13 -1.18 -3.39
C LEU A 105 21.95 -1.39 -2.11
N ASN A 106 22.60 -0.36 -1.59
CA ASN A 106 23.33 -0.44 -0.32
C ASN A 106 22.43 -0.91 0.82
N PHE A 107 21.25 -0.31 0.99
CA PHE A 107 20.33 -0.72 2.05
C PHE A 107 19.72 -2.10 1.82
N VAL A 108 19.51 -2.53 0.56
CA VAL A 108 19.14 -3.92 0.25
C VAL A 108 20.22 -4.87 0.75
N TYR A 109 21.49 -4.61 0.45
CA TYR A 109 22.60 -5.45 0.92
C TYR A 109 22.73 -5.46 2.45
N GLU A 110 22.50 -4.34 3.12
CA GLU A 110 22.46 -4.29 4.59
C GLU A 110 21.35 -5.16 5.18
N ILE A 111 20.14 -5.10 4.60
CA ILE A 111 19.00 -5.93 5.01
C ILE A 111 19.34 -7.42 4.77
N GLU A 112 19.82 -7.78 3.58
CA GLU A 112 20.18 -9.17 3.24
C GLU A 112 21.26 -9.72 4.18
N SER A 113 22.29 -8.93 4.46
CA SER A 113 23.35 -9.29 5.40
C SER A 113 22.79 -9.55 6.80
N SER A 114 21.89 -8.66 7.29
CA SER A 114 21.22 -8.87 8.57
C SER A 114 20.34 -10.12 8.61
N LEU A 115 19.79 -10.56 7.47
CA LEU A 115 18.95 -11.76 7.38
C LEU A 115 19.75 -13.06 7.29
N ASN A 116 21.01 -13.00 6.85
CA ASN A 116 21.93 -14.16 6.84
C ASN A 116 22.41 -14.56 8.24
N GLU A 117 22.30 -13.67 9.22
CA GLU A 117 22.59 -13.93 10.64
C GLU A 117 21.33 -13.78 11.53
N PRO A 118 20.26 -14.56 11.28
CA PRO A 118 18.98 -14.36 11.93
C PRO A 118 19.09 -14.59 13.44
N LYS A 119 18.37 -13.78 14.21
CA LYS A 119 18.42 -13.87 15.67
C LYS A 119 17.69 -15.13 16.11
N ARG A 120 18.35 -15.97 16.93
CA ARG A 120 17.77 -17.24 17.46
C ARG A 120 16.43 -17.07 18.18
N ASN A 121 16.05 -15.86 18.60
CA ASN A 121 14.75 -15.59 19.22
C ASN A 121 14.26 -14.17 18.90
N ILE A 122 13.87 -13.94 17.64
CA ILE A 122 13.40 -12.63 17.16
C ILE A 122 12.23 -12.07 17.97
N ARG A 123 11.34 -12.91 18.51
CA ARG A 123 10.18 -12.49 19.32
C ARG A 123 10.54 -11.79 20.63
N LYS A 124 11.78 -11.91 21.11
CA LYS A 124 12.28 -11.14 22.27
C LYS A 124 12.71 -9.72 21.91
N ILE A 125 12.98 -9.47 20.63
CA ILE A 125 13.47 -8.19 20.11
C ILE A 125 12.29 -7.43 19.49
N GLU A 126 11.52 -8.11 18.64
CA GLU A 126 10.31 -7.59 18.02
C GLU A 126 9.09 -8.32 18.57
N PRO A 127 8.21 -7.64 19.31
CA PRO A 127 7.00 -8.26 19.84
C PRO A 127 6.05 -8.61 18.69
N LEU A 128 5.19 -9.62 18.94
CA LEU A 128 4.12 -9.95 18.02
C LEU A 128 3.20 -8.74 17.81
N PRO A 129 2.73 -8.51 16.57
CA PRO A 129 1.70 -7.52 16.31
C PRO A 129 0.44 -7.79 17.14
N PHE A 130 -0.33 -6.73 17.39
CA PHE A 130 -1.62 -6.84 18.05
C PHE A 130 -2.58 -7.76 17.28
N GLY A 131 -3.27 -8.64 17.99
CA GLY A 131 -4.35 -9.49 17.47
C GLY A 131 -4.24 -10.96 17.89
N ASP A 132 -5.35 -11.51 18.39
CA ASP A 132 -5.38 -12.89 18.90
C ASP A 132 -5.24 -13.96 17.80
N THR A 133 -5.45 -13.60 16.53
CA THR A 133 -5.36 -14.52 15.40
C THR A 133 -4.06 -14.40 14.61
N VAL A 134 -3.07 -13.61 15.09
CA VAL A 134 -1.82 -13.37 14.35
C VAL A 134 -1.02 -14.66 14.15
N VAL A 135 -0.85 -15.43 15.22
CA VAL A 135 -0.24 -16.77 15.24
C VAL A 135 -1.13 -17.75 16.00
N LYS A 136 -0.82 -19.04 15.92
CA LYS A 136 -1.53 -20.09 16.67
C LYS A 136 -1.41 -19.84 18.18
N ASN A 137 -2.51 -20.03 18.89
CA ASN A 137 -2.57 -20.15 20.34
C ASN A 137 -3.73 -21.08 20.74
N ASP A 138 -3.86 -21.36 22.03
CA ASP A 138 -4.85 -22.31 22.56
C ASP A 138 -6.30 -21.88 22.36
N LYS A 139 -6.56 -20.60 22.08
CA LYS A 139 -7.91 -20.03 21.94
C LYS A 139 -8.43 -20.04 20.50
N VAL A 140 -7.57 -20.20 19.51
CA VAL A 140 -7.92 -20.03 18.08
C VAL A 140 -7.73 -21.30 17.28
N LYS A 141 -8.73 -21.63 16.44
CA LYS A 141 -8.67 -22.76 15.50
C LYS A 141 -8.06 -22.39 14.13
N LYS A 142 -8.01 -21.09 13.82
CA LYS A 142 -7.44 -20.53 12.59
C LYS A 142 -6.60 -19.30 12.93
N TRP A 143 -5.50 -19.09 12.22
CA TRP A 143 -4.56 -18.00 12.48
C TRP A 143 -3.91 -17.53 11.18
N ASN A 144 -3.43 -16.29 11.17
CA ASN A 144 -3.03 -15.56 9.97
C ASN A 144 -1.67 -16.00 9.45
N PHE A 145 -0.72 -16.33 10.34
CA PHE A 145 0.64 -16.70 9.95
C PHE A 145 1.14 -17.89 10.75
N ASN A 146 1.68 -18.89 10.06
CA ASN A 146 2.42 -19.98 10.70
C ASN A 146 3.69 -19.42 11.38
N ASP A 147 4.10 -20.02 12.49
CA ASP A 147 5.20 -19.49 13.32
C ASP A 147 6.51 -19.21 12.53
N PRO A 148 6.96 -20.09 11.61
CA PRO A 148 8.15 -19.80 10.79
C PRO A 148 7.99 -18.55 9.92
N VAL A 149 6.81 -18.35 9.32
CA VAL A 149 6.50 -17.18 8.49
C VAL A 149 6.49 -15.91 9.34
N MET A 150 5.80 -15.93 10.49
CA MET A 150 5.77 -14.79 11.40
C MET A 150 7.18 -14.42 11.88
N ASN A 151 8.02 -15.40 12.23
CA ASN A 151 9.38 -15.13 12.65
C ASN A 151 10.20 -14.46 11.53
N ALA A 152 10.11 -14.98 10.29
CA ALA A 152 10.77 -14.36 9.14
C ALA A 152 10.29 -12.93 8.88
N LEU A 153 8.98 -12.66 9.01
CA LEU A 153 8.44 -11.30 8.89
C LEU A 153 8.99 -10.36 9.97
N LEU A 154 9.14 -10.83 11.21
CA LEU A 154 9.74 -10.06 12.30
C LEU A 154 11.23 -9.83 12.08
N ASP A 155 11.96 -10.81 11.53
CA ASP A 155 13.38 -10.65 11.18
C ASP A 155 13.56 -9.56 10.12
N ILE A 156 12.75 -9.59 9.05
CA ILE A 156 12.74 -8.56 8.00
C ILE A 156 12.37 -7.20 8.59
N LYS A 157 11.35 -7.13 9.45
CA LYS A 157 10.94 -5.88 10.10
C LYS A 157 12.07 -5.27 10.95
N ASN A 158 12.75 -6.09 11.75
CA ASN A 158 13.91 -5.63 12.55
C ASN A 158 15.12 -5.27 11.67
N ALA A 159 15.32 -5.91 10.52
CA ALA A 159 16.36 -5.49 9.58
C ALA A 159 16.03 -4.11 8.98
N ILE A 160 14.79 -3.90 8.54
CA ILE A 160 14.30 -2.62 8.03
C ILE A 160 14.42 -1.50 9.07
N SER A 161 14.15 -1.78 10.35
CA SER A 161 14.23 -0.77 11.41
C SER A 161 15.65 -0.27 11.67
N ARG A 162 16.69 -0.96 11.17
CA ARG A 162 18.10 -0.60 11.30
C ARG A 162 18.64 0.23 10.14
N VAL A 163 17.88 0.35 9.05
CA VAL A 163 18.23 1.21 7.92
C VAL A 163 18.30 2.66 8.39
N ASP A 164 19.48 3.28 8.28
CA ASP A 164 19.76 4.65 8.72
C ASP A 164 19.36 5.71 7.68
N ASP A 165 18.24 5.48 7.02
CA ASP A 165 17.56 6.47 6.20
C ASP A 165 16.06 6.22 6.30
N LYS A 166 15.34 7.18 6.90
CA LYS A 166 13.91 7.10 7.16
C LYS A 166 13.11 6.85 5.88
N LYS A 167 13.51 7.41 4.75
CA LYS A 167 12.78 7.30 3.49
C LYS A 167 12.88 5.90 2.91
N TYR A 168 14.04 5.25 3.05
CA TYR A 168 14.24 3.87 2.61
C TYR A 168 13.62 2.90 3.59
N GLN A 169 13.73 3.16 4.89
CA GLN A 169 12.98 2.43 5.92
C GLN A 169 11.47 2.43 5.62
N GLN A 170 10.91 3.59 5.25
CA GLN A 170 9.50 3.69 4.84
C GLN A 170 9.20 2.93 3.55
N LEU A 171 10.06 3.02 2.54
CA LEU A 171 9.93 2.26 1.29
C LEU A 171 9.91 0.74 1.54
N PHE A 172 10.86 0.24 2.32
CA PHE A 172 10.95 -1.18 2.63
C PHE A 172 9.80 -1.66 3.53
N ASN A 173 9.28 -0.81 4.43
CA ASN A 173 8.06 -1.14 5.17
C ASN A 173 6.85 -1.33 4.24
N ILE A 174 6.72 -0.53 3.18
CA ILE A 174 5.68 -0.73 2.16
C ILE A 174 5.95 -2.02 1.37
N ALA A 175 7.20 -2.31 1.03
CA ALA A 175 7.56 -3.57 0.37
C ALA A 175 7.19 -4.79 1.24
N LEU A 176 7.51 -4.77 2.54
CA LEU A 176 7.13 -5.80 3.49
C LEU A 176 5.60 -5.93 3.60
N ALA A 177 4.89 -4.80 3.70
CA ALA A 177 3.42 -4.80 3.75
C ALA A 177 2.79 -5.42 2.49
N SER A 178 3.41 -5.24 1.32
CA SER A 178 2.91 -5.74 0.03
C SER A 178 2.84 -7.26 -0.05
N ILE A 179 3.69 -7.97 0.69
CA ILE A 179 3.79 -9.45 0.65
C ILE A 179 3.01 -10.14 1.78
N LEU A 180 2.54 -9.39 2.79
CA LEU A 180 1.93 -9.97 3.99
C LEU A 180 0.77 -10.91 3.67
N LEU A 181 -0.11 -10.52 2.75
CA LEU A 181 -1.25 -11.35 2.40
C LEU A 181 -0.80 -12.63 1.67
N ASP A 182 0.19 -12.53 0.79
CA ASP A 182 0.66 -13.64 -0.04
C ASP A 182 1.25 -14.76 0.81
N VAL A 183 2.07 -14.39 1.80
CA VAL A 183 2.71 -15.34 2.74
C VAL A 183 1.81 -15.76 3.90
N SER A 184 0.63 -15.15 4.05
CA SER A 184 -0.33 -15.49 5.10
C SER A 184 -1.16 -16.73 4.76
N ASN A 185 -1.87 -17.22 5.77
CA ASN A 185 -2.89 -18.26 5.67
C ASN A 185 -4.24 -17.71 5.18
N VAL A 186 -4.33 -16.41 4.92
CA VAL A 186 -5.54 -15.74 4.44
C VAL A 186 -5.35 -15.20 3.03
N PHE A 187 -6.46 -14.96 2.34
CA PHE A 187 -6.49 -14.32 1.04
C PHE A 187 -7.69 -13.36 0.97
N ARG A 188 -7.66 -12.44 0.00
CA ARG A 188 -8.79 -11.52 -0.24
C ARG A 188 -9.92 -12.25 -0.96
N ASN A 189 -11.10 -12.21 -0.36
CA ASN A 189 -12.35 -12.69 -0.93
C ASN A 189 -13.35 -11.52 -0.98
N GLY A 190 -13.35 -10.81 -2.12
CA GLY A 190 -14.03 -9.52 -2.24
C GLY A 190 -13.45 -8.50 -1.27
N LYS A 191 -14.30 -7.91 -0.42
CA LYS A 191 -13.92 -6.93 0.62
C LYS A 191 -13.47 -7.58 1.93
N CYS A 192 -13.59 -8.90 2.06
CA CYS A 192 -13.27 -9.62 3.29
C CYS A 192 -12.00 -10.45 3.13
N LEU A 193 -11.42 -10.86 4.26
CA LEU A 193 -10.39 -11.90 4.28
C LEU A 193 -11.04 -13.26 4.51
N SER A 194 -10.52 -14.27 3.84
CA SER A 194 -10.90 -15.67 4.03
C SER A 194 -9.65 -16.51 4.22
N TYR A 195 -9.75 -17.59 4.99
CA TYR A 195 -8.64 -18.54 5.14
C TYR A 195 -8.50 -19.38 3.88
N LYS A 196 -7.25 -19.64 3.48
CA LYS A 196 -6.90 -20.60 2.42
C LYS A 196 -7.43 -22.01 2.81
N LYS A 197 -7.42 -22.96 1.88
CA LYS A 197 -7.65 -24.37 2.21
C LYS A 197 -6.30 -25.01 2.55
N ASP A 198 -6.26 -25.86 3.57
CA ASP A 198 -5.10 -26.71 3.92
C ASP A 198 -3.76 -25.96 4.06
N TRP A 199 -3.77 -24.78 4.70
CA TRP A 199 -2.61 -23.92 4.97
C TRP A 199 -1.83 -24.29 6.23
#